data_AF-A0A1N7FVI2-F1
#
_entry.id   AF-A0A1N7FVI2-F1
#
_cell.length_a   1.000
_cell.length_b   1.000
_cell.length_c   1.000
_cell.angle_alpha   90.00
_cell.angle_beta   90.00
_cell.angle_gamma   90.00
#
_symmetry.space_group_name_H-M   'P 1'
#
loop_
_entity.id
_entity.type
_entity.pdbx_description
1 polymer ?
#
loop_
_entity_poly.entity_id
_entity_poly.type
_entity_poly.pdbx_seq_one_letter_code
_entity_poly.pdbx_strand_id
1 'polypeptide(L)'
;MITKELRAELALKKFLDANLRIQLELRELNYSLAENCGLSPEEYRLQFLQEAFEAEADAHDCDYWDFILQWVAENKEELELMREERMKEVYDFLGN
;
A
#
# COMPACT_ATOMS: atom_id res chain seq x y z
N MET A 1 16.44 8.55 -1.49
CA MET A 1 15.47 7.46 -1.73
C MET A 1 14.49 7.41 -0.58
N ILE A 2 13.20 7.36 -0.88
CA ILE A 2 12.15 7.15 0.13
C ILE A 2 12.34 5.74 0.71
N THR A 3 12.34 5.61 2.04
CA THR A 3 12.42 4.30 2.72
C THR A 3 11.22 3.43 2.35
N LYS A 4 11.39 2.11 2.34
CA LYS A 4 10.35 1.17 1.88
C LYS A 4 9.02 1.34 2.60
N GLU A 5 9.07 1.61 3.90
CA GLU A 5 7.88 1.89 4.73
C GLU A 5 7.19 3.19 4.27
N LEU A 6 7.96 4.24 4.04
CA LEU A 6 7.44 5.51 3.49
C LEU A 6 6.94 5.35 2.03
N ARG A 7 7.46 4.40 1.25
CA ARG A 7 6.94 4.12 -0.10
C ARG A 7 5.51 3.57 -0.01
N ALA A 8 5.28 2.61 0.90
CA ALA A 8 3.95 2.07 1.16
C ALA A 8 2.99 3.18 1.65
N GLU A 9 3.40 3.97 2.65
CA GLU A 9 2.59 5.07 3.16
C GLU A 9 2.27 6.11 2.08
N LEU A 10 3.24 6.46 1.22
CA LEU A 10 3.03 7.40 0.13
C LEU A 10 2.11 6.83 -0.95
N ALA A 11 2.27 5.56 -1.32
CA ALA A 11 1.39 4.88 -2.26
C ALA A 11 -0.05 4.83 -1.74
N LEU A 12 -0.25 4.42 -0.49
CA LEU A 12 -1.56 4.39 0.16
C LEU A 12 -2.19 5.79 0.20
N LYS A 13 -1.40 6.83 0.49
CA LYS A 13 -1.88 8.21 0.48
C LYS A 13 -2.32 8.66 -0.92
N LYS A 14 -1.51 8.40 -1.96
CA LYS A 14 -1.89 8.71 -3.35
C LYS A 14 -3.10 7.91 -3.81
N PHE A 15 -3.15 6.63 -3.46
CA PHE A 15 -4.26 5.74 -3.76
C PHE A 15 -5.54 6.23 -3.10
N LEU A 16 -5.49 6.62 -1.83
CA LEU A 16 -6.63 7.20 -1.13
C LEU A 16 -7.11 8.49 -1.81
N ASP A 17 -6.19 9.38 -2.18
CA ASP A 17 -6.52 10.64 -2.84
C ASP A 17 -7.15 10.42 -4.23
N ALA A 18 -6.66 9.43 -4.98
CA ALA A 18 -7.17 9.04 -6.28
C ALA A 18 -8.50 8.27 -6.22
N ASN A 19 -8.73 7.48 -5.16
CA ASN A 19 -9.91 6.62 -5.04
C ASN A 19 -10.98 7.24 -4.14
N LEU A 20 -11.86 8.02 -4.77
CA LEU A 20 -13.01 8.63 -4.09
C LEU A 20 -13.92 7.57 -3.42
N ARG A 21 -14.03 6.38 -4.02
CA ARG A 21 -14.78 5.26 -3.43
C ARG A 21 -14.24 4.89 -2.04
N ILE A 22 -12.93 4.70 -1.91
CA ILE A 22 -12.31 4.36 -0.63
C ILE A 22 -12.49 5.49 0.38
N GLN A 23 -12.41 6.75 -0.04
CA GLN A 23 -12.71 7.88 0.85
C GLN A 23 -14.16 7.87 1.36
N LEU A 24 -15.12 7.48 0.52
CA LEU A 24 -16.51 7.31 0.93
C LEU A 24 -16.68 6.12 1.88
N GLU A 25 -16.06 4.98 1.59
CA GLU A 25 -16.10 3.81 2.47
C GLU A 25 -15.45 4.12 3.83
N LEU A 26 -14.33 4.86 3.87
CA LEU A 26 -13.74 5.34 5.13
C LEU A 26 -14.65 6.31 5.90
N ARG A 27 -15.49 7.08 5.21
CA ARG A 27 -16.50 7.95 5.85
C ARG A 27 -17.69 7.16 6.40
N GLU A 28 -18.14 6.15 5.67
CA GLU A 28 -19.23 5.27 6.09
C GLU A 28 -18.76 4.16 7.04
N LEU A 29 -17.45 4.06 7.24
CA LEU A 29 -16.81 3.07 8.09
C LEU A 29 -17.40 3.13 9.50
N ASN A 30 -17.88 1.99 9.96
CA ASN A 30 -18.53 1.92 11.26
C ASN A 30 -17.47 1.85 12.37
N TYR A 31 -17.16 2.99 12.98
CA TYR A 31 -16.19 3.08 14.09
C TYR A 31 -16.58 2.26 15.32
N SER A 32 -17.85 1.86 15.45
CA SER A 32 -18.27 0.94 16.51
C SER A 32 -17.71 -0.48 16.33
N LEU A 33 -17.33 -0.89 15.11
CA LEU A 33 -16.57 -2.13 14.89
C LEU A 33 -15.12 -1.98 15.37
N ALA A 34 -14.49 -0.82 15.15
CA ALA A 34 -13.14 -0.54 15.64
C ALA A 34 -13.07 -0.63 17.18
N GLU A 35 -14.04 -0.03 17.88
CA GLU A 35 -14.16 -0.12 19.33
C GLU A 35 -14.33 -1.56 19.82
N ASN A 36 -15.12 -2.37 19.12
CA ASN A 36 -15.29 -3.80 19.45
C ASN A 36 -14.01 -4.63 19.23
N CYS A 37 -13.18 -4.25 18.26
CA CYS A 37 -11.87 -4.86 18.02
C CYS A 37 -10.77 -4.31 18.94
N GLY A 38 -11.06 -3.28 19.75
CA GLY A 38 -10.07 -2.60 20.59
C GLY A 38 -9.05 -1.79 19.79
N LEU A 39 -9.35 -1.46 18.53
CA LEU A 39 -8.50 -0.69 17.64
C LEU A 39 -8.90 0.79 17.69
N SER A 40 -7.90 1.66 17.58
CA SER A 40 -8.18 3.08 17.42
C SER A 40 -8.84 3.35 16.05
N PRO A 41 -9.71 4.36 15.94
CA PRO A 41 -10.32 4.75 14.67
C PRO A 41 -9.30 4.99 13.54
N GLU A 42 -8.11 5.49 13.88
CA GLU A 42 -7.01 5.70 12.94
C GLU A 42 -6.39 4.39 12.46
N GLU A 43 -6.17 3.43 13.36
CA GLU A 43 -5.61 2.12 13.00
C GLU A 43 -6.59 1.32 12.14
N TYR A 44 -7.88 1.34 12.48
CA TYR A 44 -8.90 0.65 11.70
C TYR A 44 -9.05 1.24 10.29
N ARG A 45 -8.95 2.57 10.15
CA ARG A 45 -8.90 3.23 8.83
C ARG A 45 -7.67 2.82 8.04
N LEU A 46 -6.50 2.76 8.69
CA LEU A 46 -5.25 2.37 8.03
C LEU A 46 -5.33 0.91 7.56
N GLN A 47 -5.86 0.03 8.39
CA GLN A 47 -6.03 -1.39 8.06
C GLN A 47 -7.00 -1.58 6.89
N PHE A 48 -8.16 -0.92 6.92
CA PHE A 48 -9.10 -0.94 5.80
C PHE A 48 -8.48 -0.41 4.51
N LEU A 49 -7.69 0.67 4.60
CA LEU A 49 -7.00 1.24 3.44
C LEU A 49 -5.95 0.27 2.87
N GLN A 50 -5.21 -0.42 3.74
CA GLN A 50 -4.24 -1.45 3.33
C GLN A 50 -4.94 -2.63 2.66
N GLU A 51 -6.04 -3.13 3.24
CA GLU A 51 -6.85 -4.20 2.64
C GLU A 51 -7.43 -3.80 1.29
N ALA A 52 -7.97 -2.59 1.17
CA ALA A 52 -8.48 -2.08 -0.10
C ALA A 52 -7.38 -1.96 -1.15
N PHE A 53 -6.18 -1.53 -0.75
CA PHE A 53 -5.03 -1.44 -1.64
C PHE A 53 -4.53 -2.81 -2.09
N GLU A 54 -4.48 -3.79 -1.18
CA GLU A 54 -4.13 -5.18 -1.49
C GLU A 54 -5.16 -5.82 -2.44
N ALA A 55 -6.45 -5.61 -2.18
CA ALA A 55 -7.52 -6.08 -3.07
C ALA A 55 -7.44 -5.45 -4.47
N GLU A 56 -7.06 -4.17 -4.57
CA GLU A 56 -6.83 -3.52 -5.86
C GLU A 56 -5.59 -4.11 -6.56
N ALA A 57 -4.50 -4.32 -5.83
CA ALA A 57 -3.30 -4.96 -6.38
C ALA A 57 -3.62 -6.36 -6.93
N ASP A 58 -4.37 -7.17 -6.18
CA ASP A 58 -4.83 -8.50 -6.60
C ASP A 58 -5.76 -8.43 -7.81
N ALA A 59 -6.70 -7.47 -7.85
CA ALA A 59 -7.57 -7.23 -9.00
C ALA A 59 -6.79 -6.84 -10.27
N HIS A 60 -5.62 -6.22 -10.10
CA HIS A 60 -4.68 -5.87 -11.16
C HIS A 60 -3.68 -6.99 -11.51
N ASP A 61 -3.80 -8.19 -10.89
CA ASP A 61 -2.85 -9.30 -11.01
C ASP A 61 -1.40 -8.86 -10.71
N CYS A 62 -1.27 -7.94 -9.74
CA CYS A 62 -0.03 -7.26 -9.40
C CYS A 62 0.37 -7.57 -7.95
N ASP A 63 1.66 -7.83 -7.72
CA ASP A 63 2.20 -7.98 -6.37
C ASP A 63 2.00 -6.68 -5.57
N TYR A 64 1.61 -6.78 -4.31
CA TYR A 64 1.34 -5.61 -3.44
C TYR A 64 2.48 -4.59 -3.45
N TRP A 65 3.73 -5.08 -3.36
CA TRP A 65 4.91 -4.20 -3.40
C TRP A 65 5.15 -3.62 -4.79
N ASP A 66 4.90 -4.40 -5.84
CA ASP A 66 5.02 -3.89 -7.20
C ASP A 66 4.02 -2.77 -7.47
N PHE A 67 2.80 -2.94 -6.97
CA PHE A 67 1.76 -1.92 -7.02
C PHE A 67 2.19 -0.67 -6.26
N ILE A 68 2.76 -0.80 -5.05
CA ILE A 68 3.37 0.33 -4.32
C ILE A 68 4.42 1.05 -5.18
N LEU A 69 5.33 0.30 -5.81
CA LEU A 69 6.36 0.90 -6.64
C LEU A 69 5.76 1.65 -7.83
N GLN A 70 4.69 1.14 -8.45
CA GLN A 70 4.01 1.84 -9.55
C GLN A 70 3.38 3.17 -9.12
N TRP A 71 2.86 3.26 -7.89
CA TRP A 71 2.29 4.50 -7.35
C TRP A 71 3.36 5.52 -6.91
N VAL A 72 4.52 5.05 -6.46
CA VAL A 72 5.62 5.91 -6.00
C VAL A 72 6.50 6.37 -7.14
N ALA A 73 6.81 5.48 -8.09
CA ALA A 73 7.69 5.76 -9.21
C ALA A 73 7.10 6.86 -10.11
N GLU A 74 7.94 7.83 -10.46
CA GLU A 74 7.53 8.92 -11.35
C GLU A 74 7.57 8.50 -12.83
N ASN A 75 8.35 7.47 -13.15
CA ASN A 75 8.53 6.96 -14.51
C ASN A 75 8.87 5.45 -14.51
N LYS A 76 8.83 4.84 -15.70
CA LYS A 76 9.09 3.40 -15.88
C LYS A 76 10.53 2.99 -15.57
N GLU A 77 11.52 3.83 -15.88
CA GLU A 77 12.93 3.54 -15.58
C GLU A 77 13.18 3.43 -14.07
N GLU A 78 12.59 4.34 -13.29
CA GLU A 78 12.69 4.32 -11.82
C GLU A 78 11.99 3.10 -11.23
N LEU A 79 10.84 2.71 -11.79
CA LEU A 79 10.13 1.49 -11.39
C LEU A 79 11.01 0.24 -11.58
N GLU A 80 11.65 0.11 -12.75
CA GLU A 80 12.54 -1.03 -13.03
C GLU A 80 13.74 -1.07 -12.09
N LEU A 81 14.39 0.08 -11.85
CA LEU A 81 15.50 0.18 -10.89
C LEU A 81 15.07 -0.25 -9.49
N MET A 82 13.91 0.19 -9.01
CA MET A 82 13.40 -0.18 -7.69
C MET A 82 13.04 -1.68 -7.60
N ARG A 83 12.55 -2.30 -8.69
CA ARG A 83 12.31 -3.74 -8.77
C ARG A 83 13.61 -4.53 -8.70
N GLU A 84 14.64 -4.09 -9.43
CA GLU A 84 15.96 -4.71 -9.43
C GLU A 84 16.61 -4.64 -8.05
N GLU A 85 16.54 -3.49 -7.37
CA GLU A 85 17.01 -3.35 -5.99
C GLU A 85 16.33 -4.34 -5.05
N ARG A 86 14.99 -4.43 -5.12
CA ARG A 86 14.20 -5.36 -4.30
C ARG A 86 14.58 -6.81 -4.61
N MET A 87 14.66 -7.20 -5.88
CA MET A 87 15.08 -8.55 -6.26
C MET A 87 16.45 -8.87 -5.70
N LYS A 88 17.41 -7.93 -5.81
CA LYS A 88 18.75 -8.11 -5.29
C LYS A 88 18.78 -8.30 -3.78
N GLU A 89 17.99 -7.53 -3.03
CA GLU A 89 17.85 -7.72 -1.58
C GLU A 89 17.18 -9.05 -1.21
N VAL A 90 16.17 -9.48 -1.97
CA VAL A 90 15.53 -10.79 -1.77
C VAL A 90 16.52 -11.93 -2.03
N TYR A 91 17.34 -11.81 -3.07
CA TYR A 91 18.41 -12.77 -3.36
C TYR A 91 19.51 -12.78 -2.29
N ASP A 92 19.91 -11.61 -1.78
CA ASP A 92 20.89 -11.50 -0.69
C ASP A 92 20.35 -12.13 0.61
N PHE A 93 19.07 -11.92 0.89
CA PHE A 93 18.38 -12.49 2.05
C PHE A 93 18.14 -14.00 1.95
N LEU A 94 17.91 -14.54 0.74
CA LEU A 94 17.73 -15.98 0.49
C LEU A 94 19.05 -16.74 0.29
N GLY A 95 20.16 -16.03 0.07
CA GLY A 95 21.47 -16.60 -0.25
C GLY A 95 22.38 -16.90 0.95
N ASN A 96 21.87 -16.76 2.17
CA ASN A 96 22.62 -16.96 3.42
C ASN A 96 21.99 -18.04 4.31
#